data_AF-A0A3D5KHG4-F1
#
_entry.id   AF-A0A3D5KHG4-F1
#
_cell.length_a   1.000
_cell.length_b   1.000
_cell.length_c   1.000
_cell.angle_alpha   90.00
_cell.angle_beta   90.00
_cell.angle_gamma   90.00
#
_symmetry.space_group_name_H-M   'P 1'
#
loop_
_entity.id
_entity.type
_entity.pdbx_description
1 polymer ?
#
loop_
_entity_poly.entity_id
_entity_poly.type
_entity_poly.pdbx_seq_one_letter_code
_entity_poly.pdbx_strand_id
1 'polypeptide(L)'
;EVLEITDKGAMKAGRVPAGIVLVDGIGVGDVGNIVLRDRKSLAQDGMFTIVVTIERESCSIIAGPDVITRGFIYAKESEDLISEAKKVAKAQLEKCLSE
;
A
#
# COMPACT_ATOMS: atom_id res chain seq x y z
N GLU A 1 -27.84 -10.12 15.05
CA GLU A 1 -28.80 -9.77 16.12
C GLU A 1 -29.40 -11.05 16.67
N VAL A 2 -29.92 -11.06 17.89
CA VAL A 2 -30.56 -12.22 18.51
C VAL A 2 -32.06 -11.97 18.63
N LEU A 3 -32.87 -12.91 18.13
CA LEU A 3 -34.31 -12.94 18.30
C LEU A 3 -34.66 -14.02 19.33
N GLU A 4 -35.26 -13.61 20.45
CA GLU A 4 -35.81 -14.52 21.45
C GLU A 4 -37.28 -14.76 21.15
N ILE A 5 -37.70 -16.03 21.20
CA ILE A 5 -39.07 -16.46 20.93
C ILE A 5 -39.55 -17.31 22.10
N THR A 6 -40.69 -16.93 22.66
CA THR A 6 -41.37 -17.63 23.76
C THR A 6 -42.85 -17.82 23.40
N ASP A 7 -43.57 -18.57 24.23
CA ASP A 7 -45.04 -18.70 24.16
C ASP A 7 -45.78 -17.35 24.32
N LYS A 8 -45.14 -16.34 24.91
CA LYS A 8 -45.68 -14.99 25.13
C LYS A 8 -45.37 -14.01 24.01
N GLY A 9 -44.55 -14.39 23.02
CA GLY A 9 -44.18 -13.56 21.88
C GLY A 9 -42.69 -13.60 21.53
N ALA A 10 -42.26 -12.65 20.69
CA ALA A 10 -40.89 -12.55 20.21
C ALA A 10 -40.29 -11.15 20.48
N MET A 11 -39.00 -11.09 20.85
CA MET A 11 -38.30 -9.83 21.11
C MET A 11 -36.84 -9.85 20.64
N LYS A 12 -36.28 -8.66 20.40
CA LYS A 12 -34.84 -8.49 20.16
C LYS A 12 -34.09 -8.57 21.49
N ALA A 13 -33.41 -9.69 21.73
CA ALA A 13 -32.75 -9.98 23.01
C ALA A 13 -31.28 -9.54 23.07
N GLY A 14 -30.69 -9.09 21.95
CA GLY A 14 -29.35 -8.51 21.94
C GLY A 14 -28.55 -8.76 20.67
N ARG A 15 -27.22 -8.78 20.81
CA ARG A 15 -26.26 -9.00 19.73
C ARG A 15 -25.22 -10.02 20.17
N VAL A 16 -24.80 -10.85 19.22
CA VAL A 16 -23.64 -11.74 19.34
C VAL A 16 -22.54 -11.23 18.40
N PRO A 17 -21.27 -11.53 18.69
CA PRO A 17 -20.20 -11.30 17.73
C PRO A 17 -20.52 -12.04 16.42
N ALA A 18 -20.69 -11.26 15.36
CA ALA A 18 -20.95 -11.76 14.03
C ALA A 18 -20.27 -10.79 13.06
N GLY A 19 -19.63 -11.33 12.03
CA GLY A 19 -18.86 -10.54 11.09
C GLY A 19 -18.40 -11.38 9.90
N ILE A 20 -17.71 -10.72 8.98
CA ILE A 20 -17.13 -11.36 7.81
C ILE A 20 -15.72 -11.82 8.17
N VAL A 21 -15.40 -13.06 7.83
CA VAL A 21 -14.02 -13.57 7.87
C VAL A 21 -13.56 -13.74 6.43
N LEU A 22 -12.45 -13.11 6.09
CA LEU A 22 -11.83 -13.21 4.78
C LEU A 22 -10.86 -14.39 4.76
N VAL A 23 -10.81 -15.11 3.64
CA VAL A 23 -9.94 -16.27 3.44
C VAL A 23 -9.10 -16.03 2.20
N ASP A 24 -7.78 -16.11 2.33
CA ASP A 24 -6.82 -15.93 1.24
C ASP A 24 -5.78 -17.06 1.27
N GLY A 25 -5.87 -17.98 0.30
CA GLY A 25 -5.02 -19.17 0.25
C GLY A 25 -5.18 -20.05 1.50
N ILE A 26 -4.09 -20.26 2.24
CA ILE A 26 -4.09 -20.98 3.52
C ILE A 26 -4.33 -20.05 4.73
N GLY A 27 -4.42 -18.74 4.48
CA GLY A 27 -4.68 -17.71 5.48
C GLY A 27 -6.17 -17.55 5.75
N VAL A 28 -6.56 -17.62 7.04
CA VAL A 28 -7.93 -17.36 7.49
C VAL A 28 -7.88 -16.16 8.42
N GLY A 29 -8.52 -15.05 8.02
CA GLY A 29 -8.59 -13.82 8.79
C GLY A 29 -7.30 -12.99 8.84
N ASP A 30 -6.28 -13.36 8.07
CA ASP A 30 -5.01 -12.64 7.94
C ASP A 30 -5.10 -11.44 6.97
N VAL A 31 -6.05 -11.47 6.03
CA VAL A 31 -6.37 -10.33 5.17
C VAL A 31 -7.40 -9.42 5.85
N GLY A 32 -6.94 -8.27 6.33
CA GLY A 32 -7.79 -7.21 6.86
C GLY A 32 -8.23 -6.18 5.80
N ASN A 33 -9.10 -5.26 6.21
CA ASN A 33 -9.56 -4.14 5.38
C ASN A 33 -8.43 -3.23 4.87
N ILE A 34 -7.29 -3.17 5.58
CA ILE A 34 -6.13 -2.36 5.17
C ILE A 34 -5.45 -3.00 3.95
N VAL A 35 -5.20 -4.32 3.99
CA VAL A 35 -4.60 -5.05 2.88
C VAL A 35 -5.48 -4.96 1.63
N LEU A 36 -6.80 -5.08 1.79
CA LEU A 36 -7.74 -4.91 0.68
C LEU A 36 -7.73 -3.49 0.11
N ARG A 37 -7.59 -2.47 0.97
CA ARG A 37 -7.48 -1.07 0.53
C ARG A 37 -6.21 -0.86 -0.28
N ASP A 38 -5.08 -1.35 0.19
CA ASP A 38 -3.79 -1.23 -0.50
C ASP A 38 -3.83 -1.96 -1.84
N ARG A 39 -4.40 -3.18 -1.89
CA ARG A 39 -4.64 -3.92 -3.15
C ARG A 39 -5.51 -3.12 -4.11
N LYS A 40 -6.56 -2.44 -3.62
CA LYS A 40 -7.42 -1.61 -4.45
C LYS A 40 -6.67 -0.41 -5.02
N SER A 41 -5.90 0.31 -4.20
CA SER A 41 -5.08 1.44 -4.67
C SER A 41 -4.05 0.99 -5.70
N LEU A 42 -3.32 -0.11 -5.43
CA LEU A 42 -2.36 -0.67 -6.38
C LEU A 42 -2.99 -1.11 -7.71
N ALA A 43 -4.23 -1.62 -7.68
CA ALA A 43 -4.94 -2.01 -8.89
C ALA A 43 -5.45 -0.81 -9.71
N GLN A 44 -5.74 0.32 -9.07
CA GLN A 44 -6.22 1.54 -9.74
C GLN A 44 -5.07 2.40 -10.26
N ASP A 45 -4.05 2.62 -9.43
CA ASP A 45 -3.00 3.62 -9.67
C ASP A 45 -1.66 2.98 -10.06
N GLY A 46 -1.49 1.67 -9.84
CA GLY A 46 -0.20 1.00 -10.00
C GLY A 46 0.79 1.35 -8.89
N MET A 47 2.07 1.15 -9.17
CA MET A 47 3.18 1.39 -8.24
C MET A 47 4.32 2.11 -8.96
N PHE A 48 4.88 3.12 -8.29
CA PHE A 48 6.07 3.85 -8.71
C PHE A 48 7.05 3.90 -7.53
N THR A 49 8.21 3.27 -7.67
CA THR A 49 9.17 3.11 -6.58
C THR A 49 10.51 3.70 -6.96
N ILE A 50 11.08 4.53 -6.08
CA ILE A 50 12.42 5.09 -6.22
C ILE A 50 13.33 4.38 -5.23
N VAL A 51 14.44 3.82 -5.72
CA VAL A 51 15.45 3.12 -4.93
C VAL A 51 16.75 3.90 -4.98
N VAL A 52 17.32 4.18 -3.81
CA VAL A 52 18.58 4.91 -3.65
C VAL A 52 19.40 4.23 -2.58
N THR A 53 20.71 4.15 -2.78
CA THR A 53 21.65 3.68 -1.77
C THR A 53 22.41 4.87 -1.21
N ILE A 54 22.36 5.03 0.11
CA ILE A 54 23.00 6.14 0.83
C ILE A 54 24.06 5.55 1.76
N GLU A 55 25.26 6.12 1.71
CA GLU A 55 26.29 5.85 2.70
C GLU A 55 26.04 6.69 3.95
N ARG A 56 25.92 6.03 5.09
CA ARG A 56 25.54 6.68 6.35
C ARG A 56 26.62 7.62 6.90
N GLU A 57 27.90 7.29 6.70
CA GLU A 57 29.01 8.05 7.28
C GLU A 57 29.27 9.35 6.53
N SER A 58 29.25 9.31 5.19
CA SER A 58 29.44 10.49 4.35
C SER A 58 28.15 11.25 4.05
N CYS A 59 26.98 10.70 4.44
CA CYS A 59 25.66 11.19 4.04
C CYS A 59 25.57 11.42 2.52
N SER A 60 26.17 10.53 1.72
CA SER A 60 26.21 10.69 0.27
C SER A 60 25.44 9.58 -0.44
N ILE A 61 24.91 9.91 -1.62
CA ILE A 61 24.26 8.93 -2.49
C ILE A 61 25.35 8.16 -3.23
N ILE A 62 25.47 6.86 -2.94
CA ILE A 62 26.47 5.99 -3.58
C ILE A 62 25.92 5.23 -4.78
N ALA A 63 24.61 5.04 -4.89
CA ALA A 63 23.95 4.44 -6.05
C ALA A 63 22.48 4.88 -6.21
N GLY A 64 21.99 4.90 -7.45
CA GLY A 64 20.66 5.39 -7.81
C GLY A 64 20.63 6.90 -8.13
N PRO A 65 19.43 7.53 -8.25
CA PRO A 65 18.11 6.95 -8.05
C PRO A 65 17.65 6.05 -9.20
N ASP A 66 17.11 4.89 -8.86
CA ASP A 66 16.49 3.97 -9.81
C ASP A 66 14.98 3.92 -9.63
N VAL A 67 14.27 3.94 -10.76
CA VAL A 67 12.81 3.99 -10.79
C VAL A 67 12.30 2.65 -11.29
N ILE A 68 11.44 2.03 -10.49
CA ILE A 68 10.72 0.80 -10.83
C ILE A 68 9.24 1.13 -10.86
N THR A 69 8.58 0.90 -11.99
CA THR A 69 7.15 1.13 -12.16
C THR A 69 6.42 -0.15 -12.56
N ARG A 70 5.23 -0.38 -12.00
CA ARG A 70 4.34 -1.50 -12.35
C ARG A 70 2.89 -1.04 -12.36
N GLY A 71 2.20 -1.21 -13.48
CA GLY A 71 0.78 -0.86 -13.60
C GLY A 71 0.47 0.64 -13.59
N PHE A 72 1.48 1.51 -13.49
CA PHE A 72 1.31 2.98 -13.54
C PHE A 72 1.55 3.53 -14.95
N ILE A 73 2.76 3.34 -15.50
CA ILE A 73 3.14 3.81 -16.84
C ILE A 73 3.97 2.75 -17.58
N TYR A 74 3.87 2.72 -18.91
CA TYR A 74 4.72 1.85 -19.72
C TYR A 74 6.11 2.48 -19.85
N ALA A 75 7.11 1.89 -19.18
CA ALA A 75 8.43 2.50 -19.04
C ALA A 75 9.09 2.86 -20.39
N LYS A 76 8.84 2.08 -21.44
CA LYS A 76 9.39 2.33 -22.79
C LYS A 76 8.80 3.56 -23.49
N GLU A 77 7.60 3.98 -23.10
CA GLU A 77 6.92 5.15 -23.68
C GLU A 77 7.05 6.39 -22.79
N SER A 78 7.69 6.27 -21.63
CA SER A 78 7.74 7.31 -20.61
C SER A 78 9.15 7.53 -20.05
N GLU A 79 10.17 7.38 -20.90
CA GLU A 79 11.57 7.60 -20.52
C GLU A 79 11.81 9.02 -20.00
N ASP A 80 11.21 10.03 -20.62
CA ASP A 80 11.32 11.43 -20.20
C ASP A 80 10.77 11.64 -18.78
N LEU A 81 9.58 11.09 -18.49
CA LEU A 81 8.95 11.18 -17.17
C LEU A 81 9.81 10.50 -16.10
N ILE A 82 10.36 9.32 -16.42
CA ILE A 82 11.26 8.58 -15.51
C ILE A 82 12.53 9.39 -15.26
N SER A 83 13.11 9.97 -16.30
CA SER A 83 14.32 10.81 -16.22
C SER A 83 14.09 12.04 -15.34
N GLU A 84 12.98 12.75 -15.54
CA GLU A 84 12.63 13.91 -14.71
C GLU A 84 12.36 13.52 -13.25
N ALA A 85 11.64 12.42 -13.01
CA ALA A 85 11.43 11.93 -11.65
C ALA A 85 12.74 11.58 -10.94
N LYS A 86 13.70 10.97 -11.65
CA LYS A 86 15.05 10.69 -11.12
C LYS A 86 15.78 11.99 -10.77
N LYS A 87 15.71 13.02 -11.62
CA LYS A 87 16.34 14.33 -11.35
C LYS A 87 15.75 15.00 -10.11
N VAL A 88 14.42 15.05 -10.02
CA VAL A 88 13.71 15.63 -8.88
C VAL A 88 14.04 14.88 -7.58
N ALA A 89 14.00 13.55 -7.61
CA ALA A 89 14.35 12.72 -6.46
C ALA A 89 15.80 12.95 -6.01
N LYS A 90 16.75 12.96 -6.95
CA LYS A 90 18.16 13.20 -6.65
C LYS A 90 18.36 14.58 -6.01
N ALA A 91 17.83 15.63 -6.61
CA ALA A 91 17.98 17.00 -6.11
C ALA A 91 17.42 17.15 -4.69
N GLN A 92 16.25 16.54 -4.43
CA GLN A 92 15.63 16.62 -3.11
C GLN A 92 16.39 15.81 -2.07
N LEU A 93 16.90 14.63 -2.43
CA LEU A 93 17.71 13.81 -1.53
C LEU A 93 19.05 14.48 -1.21
N GLU A 94 19.73 15.06 -2.20
CA GLU A 94 20.97 15.83 -1.98
C GLU A 94 20.73 17.01 -1.03
N LYS A 95 19.61 17.71 -1.18
CA LYS A 95 19.22 18.78 -0.25
C LYS A 95 19.05 18.26 1.18
N CYS A 96 18.26 17.20 1.36
CA CYS A 96 18.02 16.61 2.69
C CYS A 96 19.27 16.02 3.35
N LEU A 97 20.26 15.60 2.55
CA LEU A 97 21.54 15.09 3.06
C LEU A 97 22.55 16.21 3.40
N SER A 98 22.33 17.42 2.87
CA SER A 98 23.15 18.60 3.15
C SER A 98 22.68 19.41 4.37
N GLU A 99 21.48 19.11 4.88
CA GLU A 99 20.90 19.67 6.10
C GLU A 99 21.30 18.83 7.33
#